data_AF-A0A933BPU7-F1
#
_entry.id   AF-A0A933BPU7-F1
#
_cell.length_a   1.000
_cell.length_b   1.000
_cell.length_c   1.000
_cell.angle_alpha   90.00
_cell.angle_beta   90.00
_cell.angle_gamma   90.00
#
_symmetry.space_group_name_H-M   'P 1'
#
loop_
_entity.id
_entity.type
_entity.pdbx_description
1 polymer ?
#
loop_
_entity_poly.entity_id
_entity_poly.type
_entity_poly.pdbx_seq_one_letter_code
_entity_poly.pdbx_strand_id
1 'polypeptide(L)'
;MARFGLILALAAALPFAAIGTSSAQSGAHASVGLGHGEEGYLHLQEMVKHLEFGLKMRDASPELKMHGQQALKAAREALKHYDEALKHASESLGRARNPMMGEGSDHDMEGSQRGPRQEPEGSHEEGSHR
;
A
#
# COMPACT_ATOMS: atom_id res chain seq x y z
N MET A 1 34.86 27.87 38.42
CA MET A 1 33.58 28.21 37.79
C MET A 1 33.47 27.82 36.30
N ALA A 2 34.51 27.31 35.62
CA ALA A 2 34.45 27.01 34.17
C ALA A 2 34.36 25.51 33.80
N ARG A 3 34.03 24.62 34.76
CA ARG A 3 33.95 23.16 34.51
C ARG A 3 32.54 22.56 34.59
N PHE A 4 31.55 23.36 35.03
CA PHE A 4 30.16 22.93 35.11
C PHE A 4 29.35 23.23 33.84
N GLY A 5 29.80 24.19 33.00
CA GLY A 5 29.10 24.55 31.76
C GLY A 5 29.24 23.54 30.63
N LEU A 6 30.30 22.74 30.60
CA LEU A 6 30.55 21.78 29.51
C LEU A 6 29.71 20.50 29.66
N ILE A 7 29.35 20.11 30.88
CA ILE A 7 28.52 18.92 31.14
C ILE A 7 27.04 19.20 30.84
N LEU A 8 26.59 20.45 31.02
CA LEU A 8 25.21 20.84 30.72
C LEU A 8 24.93 20.99 29.21
N ALA A 9 25.96 21.27 28.41
CA ALA A 9 25.81 21.41 26.96
C ALA A 9 25.63 20.07 26.23
N LEU A 10 26.04 18.94 26.83
CA LEU A 10 25.90 17.61 26.21
C LEU A 10 24.51 16.98 26.47
N ALA A 11 23.79 17.45 27.49
CA ALA A 11 22.48 16.90 27.87
C ALA A 11 21.30 17.47 27.06
N ALA A 12 21.49 18.58 26.35
CA ALA A 12 20.43 19.27 25.61
C ALA A 12 20.31 18.84 24.12
N ALA A 13 21.20 18.00 23.61
CA ALA A 13 21.24 17.60 22.21
C ALA A 13 20.56 16.25 21.90
N LEU A 14 20.03 15.54 22.91
CA LEU A 14 19.56 14.16 22.77
C LEU A 14 18.03 13.93 22.68
N PRO A 15 17.08 14.89 22.80
CA PRO A 15 15.67 14.52 22.72
C PRO A 15 15.11 14.52 21.29
N PHE A 16 15.85 14.93 20.26
CA PHE A 16 15.30 15.06 18.90
C PHE A 16 15.46 13.80 18.03
N ALA A 17 16.35 12.87 18.39
CA ALA A 17 16.61 11.67 17.59
C ALA A 17 15.59 10.53 17.80
N ALA A 18 14.76 10.59 18.84
CA ALA A 18 13.85 9.51 19.22
C ALA A 18 12.49 9.53 18.49
N ILE A 19 12.14 10.61 17.79
CA ILE A 19 10.80 10.79 17.20
C ILE A 19 10.71 10.13 15.80
N GLY A 20 11.84 9.91 15.12
CA GLY A 20 11.85 9.35 13.75
C GLY A 20 11.80 7.81 13.64
N THR A 21 12.10 7.06 14.71
CA THR A 21 12.30 5.60 14.62
C THR A 21 10.99 4.80 14.57
N SER A 22 9.91 5.31 15.18
CA SER A 22 8.64 4.57 15.31
C SER A 22 7.90 4.38 13.98
N SER A 23 7.94 5.39 13.09
CA SER A 23 7.32 5.32 11.75
C SER A 23 8.07 4.37 10.83
N ALA A 24 9.40 4.39 10.87
CA ALA A 24 10.22 3.48 10.07
C ALA A 24 10.05 2.02 10.53
N GLN A 25 9.98 1.79 11.84
CA GLN A 25 9.76 0.45 12.40
C GLN A 25 8.35 -0.08 12.10
N SER A 26 7.30 0.72 12.30
CA SER A 26 5.92 0.28 11.98
C SER A 26 5.73 0.04 10.48
N GLY A 27 6.34 0.87 9.63
CA GLY A 27 6.36 0.70 8.18
C GLY A 27 7.06 -0.59 7.74
N ALA A 28 8.16 -0.96 8.38
CA ALA A 28 8.86 -2.23 8.09
C ALA A 28 7.99 -3.45 8.40
N HIS A 29 7.35 -3.48 9.58
CA HIS A 29 6.41 -4.55 9.93
C HIS A 29 5.18 -4.59 9.01
N ALA A 30 4.66 -3.43 8.62
CA ALA A 30 3.54 -3.36 7.68
C ALA A 30 3.93 -3.88 6.29
N SER A 31 5.15 -3.61 5.79
CA SER A 31 5.61 -4.14 4.50
C SER A 31 5.79 -5.67 4.50
N VAL A 32 6.28 -6.24 5.60
CA VAL A 32 6.37 -7.71 5.75
C VAL A 32 4.97 -8.31 5.84
N GLY A 33 4.06 -7.67 6.58
CA GLY A 33 2.66 -8.08 6.67
C GLY A 33 1.95 -8.06 5.31
N LEU A 34 2.22 -7.06 4.47
CA LEU A 34 1.71 -7.00 3.09
C LEU A 34 2.24 -8.18 2.25
N GLY A 35 3.53 -8.48 2.33
CA GLY A 35 4.13 -9.63 1.62
C GLY A 35 3.50 -10.97 2.03
N HIS A 36 3.34 -11.24 3.33
CA HIS A 36 2.60 -12.43 3.78
C HIS A 36 1.13 -12.42 3.35
N GLY A 37 0.51 -11.24 3.22
CA GLY A 37 -0.82 -11.09 2.67
C GLY A 37 -0.90 -11.54 1.20
N GLU A 38 0.07 -11.14 0.37
CA GLU A 38 0.17 -11.56 -1.03
C GLU A 38 0.38 -13.08 -1.14
N GLU A 39 1.24 -13.66 -0.32
CA GLU A 39 1.41 -15.12 -0.23
C GLU A 39 0.13 -15.84 0.19
N GLY A 40 -0.58 -15.29 1.20
CA GLY A 40 -1.85 -15.81 1.65
C GLY A 40 -2.95 -15.76 0.58
N TYR A 41 -2.95 -14.71 -0.25
CA TYR A 41 -3.84 -14.60 -1.40
C TYR A 41 -3.58 -15.70 -2.43
N LEU A 42 -2.31 -15.97 -2.76
CA LEU A 42 -1.93 -17.07 -3.66
C LEU A 42 -2.35 -18.44 -3.10
N HIS A 43 -2.14 -18.69 -1.81
CA HIS A 43 -2.60 -19.92 -1.17
C HIS A 43 -4.11 -20.10 -1.27
N LEU A 44 -4.88 -19.03 -1.09
CA LEU A 44 -6.33 -19.08 -1.22
C LEU A 44 -6.77 -19.35 -2.67
N GLN A 45 -6.06 -18.79 -3.67
CA GLN A 45 -6.30 -19.11 -5.09
C GLN A 45 -6.04 -20.59 -5.39
N GLU A 46 -4.95 -21.16 -4.87
CA GLU A 46 -4.66 -22.60 -5.03
C GLU A 46 -5.69 -23.48 -4.34
N MET A 47 -6.14 -23.10 -3.14
CA MET A 47 -7.23 -23.80 -2.44
C MET A 47 -8.51 -23.85 -3.27
N VAL A 48 -8.88 -22.72 -3.91
CA VAL A 48 -10.02 -22.65 -4.84
C VAL A 48 -9.84 -23.63 -6.01
N LYS A 49 -8.66 -23.67 -6.63
CA LYS A 49 -8.37 -24.61 -7.73
C LYS A 49 -8.51 -26.07 -7.28
N HIS A 50 -7.96 -26.43 -6.12
CA HIS A 50 -8.07 -27.77 -5.57
C HIS A 50 -9.50 -28.18 -5.28
N LEU A 51 -10.30 -27.27 -4.71
CA LEU A 51 -11.71 -27.53 -4.43
C LEU A 51 -12.52 -27.69 -5.73
N GLU A 52 -12.28 -26.85 -6.73
CA GLU A 52 -12.91 -26.99 -8.05
C GLU A 52 -12.56 -28.30 -8.74
N PHE A 53 -11.29 -28.69 -8.68
CA PHE A 53 -10.85 -29.96 -9.22
C PHE A 53 -11.56 -31.12 -8.53
N GLY A 54 -11.57 -31.12 -7.18
CA GLY A 54 -12.25 -32.15 -6.39
C GLY A 54 -13.74 -32.26 -6.71
N LEU A 55 -14.43 -31.14 -6.92
CA LEU A 55 -15.85 -31.12 -7.29
C LEU A 55 -16.15 -31.66 -8.70
N LYS A 56 -15.17 -31.64 -9.61
CA LYS A 56 -15.30 -32.16 -10.99
C LYS A 56 -15.06 -33.68 -11.08
N MET A 57 -14.50 -34.29 -10.04
CA MET A 57 -14.22 -35.72 -10.01
C MET A 57 -15.53 -36.54 -10.03
N ARG A 58 -15.57 -37.61 -10.85
CA ARG A 58 -16.78 -38.44 -11.01
C ARG A 58 -17.18 -39.13 -9.70
N ASP A 59 -16.19 -39.53 -8.92
CA ASP A 59 -16.27 -40.19 -7.62
C ASP A 59 -16.25 -39.22 -6.42
N ALA A 60 -16.39 -37.91 -6.67
CA ALA A 60 -16.50 -36.93 -5.58
C ALA A 60 -17.63 -37.31 -4.60
N SER A 61 -17.31 -37.29 -3.31
CA SER A 61 -18.22 -37.75 -2.25
C SER A 61 -19.51 -36.91 -2.21
N PRO A 62 -20.64 -37.48 -1.75
CA PRO A 62 -21.88 -36.74 -1.59
C PRO A 62 -21.72 -35.50 -0.71
N GLU A 63 -20.93 -35.58 0.36
CA GLU A 63 -20.64 -34.49 1.29
C GLU A 63 -19.87 -33.36 0.60
N LEU A 64 -18.84 -33.71 -0.20
CA LEU A 64 -18.08 -32.74 -0.97
C LEU A 64 -18.98 -32.04 -1.99
N LYS A 65 -19.88 -32.76 -2.67
CA LYS A 65 -20.83 -32.14 -3.62
C LYS A 65 -21.82 -31.22 -2.92
N MET A 66 -22.32 -31.63 -1.75
CA MET A 66 -23.31 -30.88 -0.97
C MET A 66 -22.74 -29.57 -0.42
N HIS A 67 -21.54 -29.59 0.16
CA HIS A 67 -20.95 -28.41 0.81
C HIS A 67 -19.91 -27.69 -0.05
N GLY A 68 -19.25 -28.38 -0.97
CA GLY A 68 -18.11 -27.85 -1.71
C GLY A 68 -18.48 -26.69 -2.64
N GLN A 69 -19.68 -26.68 -3.23
CA GLN A 69 -20.15 -25.53 -4.02
C GLN A 69 -20.29 -24.26 -3.17
N GLN A 70 -20.80 -24.40 -1.95
CA GLN A 70 -20.92 -23.28 -1.02
C GLN A 70 -19.56 -22.82 -0.49
N ALA A 71 -18.68 -23.77 -0.16
CA ALA A 71 -17.30 -23.48 0.21
C ALA A 71 -16.54 -22.77 -0.93
N LEU A 72 -16.76 -23.18 -2.18
CA LEU A 72 -16.16 -22.56 -3.36
C LEU A 72 -16.64 -21.12 -3.54
N LYS A 73 -17.95 -20.87 -3.37
CA LYS A 73 -18.52 -19.52 -3.41
C LYS A 73 -17.90 -18.64 -2.32
N ALA A 74 -17.83 -19.14 -1.09
CA ALA A 74 -17.25 -18.42 0.04
C ALA A 74 -15.76 -18.11 -0.17
N ALA A 75 -14.98 -19.07 -0.68
CA ALA A 75 -13.56 -18.86 -0.97
C ALA A 75 -13.35 -17.80 -2.08
N ARG A 76 -14.19 -17.78 -3.11
CA ARG A 76 -14.17 -16.75 -4.16
C ARG A 76 -14.56 -15.37 -3.64
N GLU A 77 -15.48 -15.29 -2.70
CA GLU A 77 -15.85 -14.03 -2.03
C GLU A 77 -14.72 -13.55 -1.11
N ALA A 78 -14.11 -14.45 -0.35
CA ALA A 78 -12.93 -14.17 0.45
C ALA A 78 -11.78 -13.61 -0.42
N LEU A 79 -11.53 -14.16 -1.62
CA LEU A 79 -10.54 -13.60 -2.55
C LEU A 79 -10.82 -12.15 -2.94
N LYS A 80 -12.09 -11.74 -3.10
CA LYS A 80 -12.42 -10.35 -3.41
C LYS A 80 -12.07 -9.42 -2.25
N HIS A 81 -12.47 -9.77 -1.04
CA HIS A 81 -12.16 -8.98 0.15
C HIS A 81 -10.66 -8.97 0.46
N TYR A 82 -9.96 -10.06 0.16
CA TYR A 82 -8.51 -10.11 0.32
C TYR A 82 -7.83 -9.17 -0.69
N ASP A 83 -8.24 -9.16 -1.95
CA ASP A 83 -7.73 -8.21 -2.95
C ASP A 83 -7.95 -6.74 -2.54
N GLU A 84 -9.14 -6.42 -2.01
CA GLU A 84 -9.44 -5.09 -1.43
C GLU A 84 -8.51 -4.77 -0.25
N ALA A 85 -8.31 -5.72 0.66
CA ALA A 85 -7.42 -5.55 1.81
C ALA A 85 -5.95 -5.31 1.39
N LEU A 86 -5.47 -6.02 0.37
CA LEU A 86 -4.11 -5.82 -0.18
C LEU A 86 -3.94 -4.44 -0.82
N LYS A 87 -4.94 -3.96 -1.57
CA LYS A 87 -4.93 -2.60 -2.11
C LYS A 87 -4.86 -1.56 -1.00
N HIS A 88 -5.72 -1.66 0.00
CA HIS A 88 -5.74 -0.74 1.14
C HIS A 88 -4.44 -0.76 1.95
N ALA A 89 -3.85 -1.93 2.17
CA ALA A 89 -2.57 -2.07 2.85
C ALA A 89 -1.43 -1.44 2.04
N SER A 90 -1.42 -1.64 0.72
CA SER A 90 -0.45 -1.04 -0.20
C SER A 90 -0.54 0.50 -0.22
N GLU A 91 -1.75 1.04 -0.31
CA GLU A 91 -2.01 2.48 -0.25
C GLU A 91 -1.60 3.08 1.10
N SER A 92 -1.88 2.38 2.19
CA SER A 92 -1.50 2.81 3.54
C SER A 92 0.01 2.85 3.71
N LEU A 93 0.73 1.87 3.15
CA LEU A 93 2.20 1.85 3.13
C LEU A 93 2.77 2.95 2.24
N GLY A 94 2.16 3.22 1.09
CA GLY A 94 2.52 4.35 0.22
C GLY A 94 2.33 5.71 0.91
N ARG A 95 1.22 5.89 1.62
CA ARG A 95 0.90 7.10 2.40
C ARG A 95 1.80 7.24 3.64
N ALA A 96 2.14 6.15 4.30
CA ALA A 96 3.11 6.16 5.41
C ALA A 96 4.53 6.55 4.94
N ARG A 97 4.89 6.23 3.69
CA ARG A 97 6.15 6.68 3.07
C ARG A 97 6.12 8.13 2.61
N ASN A 98 4.96 8.65 2.18
CA ASN A 98 4.76 10.03 1.72
C ASN A 98 3.56 10.71 2.41
N PRO A 99 3.68 11.16 3.68
CA PRO A 99 2.57 11.72 4.43
C PRO A 99 2.03 13.07 3.89
N MET A 100 2.79 13.78 3.02
CA MET A 100 2.46 15.14 2.57
C MET A 100 1.52 15.24 1.35
N MET A 101 0.99 14.13 0.83
CA MET A 101 0.02 14.15 -0.30
C MET A 101 -1.40 13.69 0.09
N GLY A 102 -1.71 13.63 1.39
CA GLY A 102 -2.94 13.02 1.90
C GLY A 102 -4.13 13.96 2.18
N GLU A 103 -3.96 15.28 2.11
CA GLU A 103 -4.99 16.23 2.56
C GLU A 103 -5.32 17.24 1.46
N GLY A 104 -6.24 16.85 0.59
CA GLY A 104 -6.87 17.72 -0.41
C GLY A 104 -8.33 17.34 -0.48
N SER A 105 -9.11 17.86 0.46
CA SER A 105 -10.55 17.69 0.55
C SER A 105 -11.21 18.14 -0.76
N ASP A 106 -12.17 17.36 -1.25
CA ASP A 106 -13.13 17.81 -2.23
C ASP A 106 -13.86 19.06 -1.71
N HIS A 107 -13.60 20.22 -2.31
CA HIS A 107 -14.47 21.38 -2.20
C HIS A 107 -14.68 21.96 -3.59
N ASP A 108 -15.88 21.69 -4.10
CA ASP A 108 -16.49 22.38 -5.22
C ASP A 108 -16.37 23.91 -5.03
N MET A 109 -15.69 24.58 -5.96
CA MET A 109 -15.86 26.01 -6.19
C MET A 109 -15.94 26.25 -7.69
N GLU A 110 -17.18 26.22 -8.17
CA GLU A 110 -17.64 26.90 -9.37
C GLU A 110 -17.34 28.40 -9.24
N GLY A 111 -16.62 28.99 -10.21
CA GLY A 111 -16.20 30.39 -10.09
C GLY A 111 -15.38 30.96 -11.25
N SER A 112 -15.98 31.00 -12.45
CA SER A 112 -15.80 31.98 -13.53
C SER A 112 -14.65 33.00 -13.44
N GLN A 113 -13.67 32.95 -14.37
CA GLN A 113 -13.40 34.04 -15.35
C GLN A 113 -12.25 33.74 -16.34
N ARG A 114 -12.48 34.18 -17.59
CA ARG A 114 -11.66 34.01 -18.80
C ARG A 114 -10.45 34.95 -18.88
N GLY A 115 -9.30 34.38 -19.27
CA GLY A 115 -8.36 34.87 -20.31
C GLY A 115 -7.18 35.80 -19.91
N PRO A 116 -6.18 36.03 -20.79
CA PRO A 116 -5.68 35.22 -21.90
C PRO A 116 -4.15 34.93 -21.88
N ARG A 117 -3.76 33.85 -22.58
CA ARG A 117 -2.55 33.62 -23.40
C ARG A 117 -1.27 34.44 -23.10
N GLN A 118 -0.18 33.72 -22.84
CA GLN A 118 1.13 33.97 -23.45
C GLN A 118 1.95 32.67 -23.48
N GLU A 119 2.22 32.19 -24.70
CA GLU A 119 3.14 31.10 -25.02
C GLU A 119 4.58 31.61 -24.87
N PRO A 120 5.55 30.69 -24.69
CA PRO A 120 6.75 30.81 -25.51
C PRO A 120 7.07 29.49 -26.21
N GLU A 121 6.83 29.50 -27.52
CA GLU A 121 7.72 29.09 -28.61
C GLU A 121 8.93 28.22 -28.21
N GLY A 122 8.97 27.01 -28.76
CA GLY A 122 10.17 26.17 -28.75
C GLY A 122 11.20 26.62 -29.79
N SER A 123 12.42 26.14 -29.63
CA SER A 123 13.25 25.72 -30.77
C SER A 123 14.29 24.71 -30.27
N HIS A 124 14.21 23.52 -30.87
CA HIS A 124 15.29 22.54 -30.89
C HIS A 124 16.44 23.12 -31.72
N GLU A 125 17.67 23.02 -31.24
CA GLU A 125 18.83 22.95 -32.13
C GLU A 125 19.54 21.61 -31.91
N GLU A 126 19.47 20.83 -32.97
CA GLU A 126 20.13 19.56 -33.24
C GLU A 126 21.61 19.83 -33.55
N GLY A 127 22.52 19.30 -32.73
CA GLY A 127 23.96 19.47 -32.87
C GLY A 127 24.68 18.12 -32.97
N SER A 128 24.91 17.71 -34.21
CA SER A 128 25.48 16.44 -34.68
C SER A 128 26.86 16.05 -34.13
N HIS A 129 27.00 14.74 -33.90
CA HIS A 129 28.20 13.89 -33.91
C HIS A 129 29.54 14.48 -34.39
N ARG A 130 30.55 14.46 -33.51
CA ARG A 130 31.83 13.74 -33.71
C ARG A 130 32.69 13.72 -32.44
#